data_AF-A0A0R1M226-F1
#
_entry.id   AF-A0A0R1M226-F1
#
_cell.length_a   1.000
_cell.length_b   1.000
_cell.length_c   1.000
_cell.angle_alpha   90.00
_cell.angle_beta   90.00
_cell.angle_gamma   90.00
#
_symmetry.space_group_name_H-M   'P 1'
#
loop_
_entity.id
_entity.type
_entity.pdbx_description
1 polymer ?
#
loop_
_entity_poly.entity_id
_entity_poly.type
_entity_poly.pdbx_seq_one_letter_code
_entity_poly.pdbx_strand_id
1 'polypeptide(L)'
;MRSFKQWVKAEKLFKGSIILGIALDNPRNVPNANCRYDVCLIINKENLKNNCINQRTLTAVKYAVFKIPHTEIAINEFYQKMKQIICEKQLKVLNKPIIERYKQELVSLGYCEILIPIE
;
A
#
# COMPACT_ATOMS: atom_id res chain seq x y z
N MET A 1 -12.17 -2.70 3.19
CA MET A 1 -11.23 -3.69 3.77
C MET A 1 -11.90 -4.99 4.23
N ARG A 2 -12.94 -4.98 5.07
CA ARG A 2 -13.58 -6.22 5.58
C ARG A 2 -14.14 -7.12 4.47
N SER A 3 -14.94 -6.56 3.57
CA SER A 3 -15.49 -7.25 2.39
C SER A 3 -14.40 -7.81 1.48
N PHE A 4 -13.35 -7.02 1.20
CA PHE A 4 -12.20 -7.44 0.42
C PHE A 4 -11.50 -8.66 1.04
N LYS A 5 -11.19 -8.64 2.35
CA LYS A 5 -10.57 -9.78 3.05
C LYS A 5 -11.46 -11.02 3.04
N GLN A 6 -12.78 -10.86 3.14
CA GLN A 6 -13.72 -11.98 3.04
C GLN A 6 -13.68 -12.61 1.63
N TRP A 7 -13.73 -11.78 0.59
CA TRP A 7 -13.65 -12.24 -0.80
C TRP A 7 -12.32 -12.95 -1.10
N VAL A 8 -11.18 -12.35 -0.74
CA VAL A 8 -9.84 -12.95 -0.93
C VAL A 8 -9.72 -14.32 -0.25
N LYS A 9 -10.35 -14.50 0.92
CA LYS A 9 -10.39 -15.80 1.62
C LYS A 9 -11.28 -16.81 0.91
N ALA A 10 -12.46 -16.41 0.43
CA ALA A 10 -13.38 -17.28 -0.30
C ALA A 10 -12.74 -17.83 -1.59
N GLU A 11 -11.98 -17.01 -2.29
CA GLU A 11 -11.22 -17.38 -3.49
C GLU A 11 -9.93 -18.18 -3.19
N LYS A 12 -9.64 -18.47 -1.91
CA LYS A 12 -8.41 -19.14 -1.44
C LYS A 12 -7.12 -18.41 -1.84
N LEU A 13 -7.20 -17.09 -2.05
CA LEU A 13 -6.07 -16.24 -2.47
C LEU A 13 -5.32 -15.62 -1.28
N PHE A 14 -5.81 -15.77 -0.04
CA PHE A 14 -5.28 -15.04 1.11
C PHE A 14 -3.89 -15.51 1.56
N LYS A 15 -3.61 -16.81 1.49
CA LYS A 15 -2.38 -17.41 2.05
C LYS A 15 -1.17 -17.06 1.18
N GLY A 16 -0.12 -16.52 1.79
CA GLY A 16 1.10 -16.09 1.09
C GLY A 16 0.90 -14.84 0.23
N SER A 17 -0.23 -14.14 0.39
CA SER A 17 -0.54 -12.95 -0.38
C SER A 17 0.10 -11.70 0.20
N ILE A 18 0.26 -10.70 -0.66
CA ILE A 18 0.68 -9.36 -0.27
C ILE A 18 -0.49 -8.43 -0.54
N ILE A 19 -0.96 -7.76 0.50
CA ILE A 19 -1.98 -6.72 0.37
C ILE A 19 -1.26 -5.38 0.19
N LEU A 20 -1.77 -4.57 -0.75
CA LEU A 20 -1.33 -3.20 -0.95
C LEU A 20 -2.47 -2.25 -0.59
N GLY A 21 -2.12 -1.21 0.16
CA GLY A 21 -2.92 -0.01 0.32
C GLY A 21 -2.31 1.12 -0.50
N ILE A 22 -3.06 1.72 -1.40
CA ILE A 22 -2.51 2.74 -2.32
C ILE A 22 -3.28 4.04 -2.13
N ALA A 23 -2.63 5.03 -1.52
CA ALA A 23 -3.18 6.37 -1.39
C ALA A 23 -3.04 7.11 -2.73
N LEU A 24 -4.17 7.29 -3.44
CA LEU A 24 -4.17 7.88 -4.79
C LEU A 24 -4.23 9.40 -4.78
N ASP A 25 -4.67 10.00 -3.68
CA ASP A 25 -4.86 11.43 -3.55
C ASP A 25 -4.11 11.98 -2.33
N ASN A 26 -3.72 13.26 -2.41
CA ASN A 26 -3.11 13.98 -1.30
C ASN A 26 -4.22 14.65 -0.46
N PRO A 27 -4.39 14.27 0.82
CA PRO A 27 -5.45 14.83 1.68
C PRO A 27 -5.29 16.32 1.98
N ARG A 28 -4.13 16.93 1.68
CA ARG A 28 -3.97 18.39 1.74
C ARG A 28 -4.65 19.12 0.57
N ASN A 29 -4.88 18.41 -0.54
CA ASN A 29 -5.40 18.97 -1.78
C ASN A 29 -6.81 18.47 -2.11
N VAL A 30 -7.18 17.30 -1.59
CA VAL A 30 -8.47 16.64 -1.81
C VAL A 30 -9.19 16.50 -0.47
N PRO A 31 -10.47 16.90 -0.36
CA PRO A 31 -11.25 16.68 0.86
C PRO A 31 -11.24 15.21 1.28
N ASN A 32 -11.16 14.93 2.58
CA ASN A 32 -11.06 13.56 3.09
C ASN A 32 -12.14 12.61 2.54
N ALA A 33 -13.37 13.10 2.37
CA ALA A 33 -14.49 12.33 1.82
C ALA A 33 -14.30 11.91 0.34
N ASN A 34 -13.42 12.60 -0.38
CA ASN A 34 -13.15 12.40 -1.80
C ASN A 34 -11.78 11.76 -2.05
N CYS A 35 -10.95 11.57 -1.03
CA CYS A 35 -9.68 10.86 -1.15
C CYS A 35 -9.95 9.42 -1.57
N ARG A 36 -9.37 9.01 -2.70
CA ARG A 36 -9.47 7.65 -3.21
C ARG A 36 -8.35 6.79 -2.63
N TYR A 37 -8.68 5.54 -2.37
CA TYR A 37 -7.75 4.57 -1.82
C TYR A 37 -8.03 3.20 -2.42
N ASP A 38 -7.02 2.61 -3.06
CA ASP A 38 -7.12 1.24 -3.56
C ASP A 38 -6.66 0.25 -2.48
N VAL A 39 -7.40 -0.84 -2.32
CA VAL A 39 -6.93 -2.03 -1.61
C VAL A 39 -6.73 -3.13 -2.63
N CYS A 40 -5.47 -3.53 -2.84
CA CYS A 40 -5.11 -4.52 -3.85
C CYS A 40 -4.53 -5.78 -3.21
N LEU A 41 -4.63 -6.88 -3.93
CA LEU A 41 -3.91 -8.12 -3.65
C LEU A 41 -2.91 -8.33 -4.79
N ILE A 42 -1.63 -8.57 -4.47
CA ILE A 42 -0.68 -9.03 -5.48
C ILE A 42 -0.99 -10.49 -5.78
N ILE A 43 -1.25 -10.78 -7.05
CA ILE A 43 -1.51 -12.13 -7.55
C ILE A 43 -0.51 -12.45 -8.67
N ASN A 44 0.00 -13.67 -8.70
CA ASN A 44 0.79 -14.20 -9.82
C ASN A 44 -0.08 -14.88 -10.88
N LYS A 45 -1.41 -14.78 -10.74
CA LYS A 45 -2.37 -15.41 -11.63
C LYS A 45 -2.88 -14.39 -12.64
N GLU A 46 -2.51 -14.57 -13.90
CA GLU A 46 -3.14 -13.85 -14.99
C GLU A 46 -4.61 -14.31 -15.10
N ASN A 47 -5.53 -13.35 -15.19
CA ASN A 47 -6.96 -13.57 -15.46
C ASN A 47 -7.76 -14.27 -14.33
N LEU A 48 -7.91 -13.62 -13.17
CA LEU A 48 -9.06 -13.90 -12.31
C LEU A 48 -10.33 -13.45 -13.04
N LYS A 49 -11.13 -14.39 -13.56
CA LYS A 49 -12.44 -14.10 -14.14
C LYS A 49 -13.41 -13.73 -13.02
N ASN A 50 -13.44 -12.47 -12.63
CA ASN A 50 -14.37 -11.95 -11.64
C ASN A 50 -14.78 -10.52 -11.99
N ASN A 51 -16.08 -10.32 -12.23
CA ASN A 51 -16.64 -9.03 -12.65
C ASN A 51 -16.78 -8.02 -11.49
N CYS A 52 -16.51 -8.44 -10.25
CA CYS A 52 -16.64 -7.61 -9.05
C CYS A 52 -15.31 -6.99 -8.60
N ILE A 53 -14.19 -7.29 -9.27
CA ILE A 53 -12.87 -6.74 -8.94
C ILE A 53 -12.21 -6.12 -10.17
N ASN A 54 -11.63 -4.94 -9.98
CA ASN A 54 -10.76 -4.33 -10.98
C ASN A 54 -9.36 -4.94 -10.91
N GLN A 55 -8.73 -5.09 -12.07
CA GLN A 55 -7.34 -5.52 -12.19
C GLN A 55 -6.50 -4.37 -12.75
N ARG A 56 -5.27 -4.22 -12.24
CA ARG A 56 -4.32 -3.24 -12.74
C ARG A 56 -2.90 -3.76 -12.58
N THR A 57 -2.04 -3.33 -13.50
CA THR A 57 -0.60 -3.53 -13.39
C THR A 57 0.03 -2.29 -12.74
N LEU A 58 0.94 -2.50 -11.80
CA LEU A 58 1.75 -1.41 -11.26
C LEU A 58 2.95 -1.18 -12.19
N THR A 59 3.17 0.07 -12.57
CA THR A 59 4.34 0.44 -13.39
C THR A 59 5.62 0.14 -12.62
N ALA A 60 6.61 -0.45 -13.28
CA ALA A 60 7.92 -0.67 -12.69
C ALA A 60 8.56 0.67 -12.31
N VAL A 61 8.77 0.89 -11.01
CA VAL A 61 9.53 2.01 -10.45
C VAL A 61 10.35 1.54 -9.27
N LYS A 62 11.37 2.30 -8.90
CA LYS A 62 12.10 2.07 -7.67
C LYS A 62 11.31 2.65 -6.50
N TYR A 63 11.44 2.01 -5.35
CA TYR A 63 10.83 2.45 -4.11
C TYR A 63 11.88 2.50 -3.00
N ALA A 64 11.88 3.58 -2.23
CA ALA A 64 12.45 3.58 -0.89
C ALA A 64 11.48 2.84 0.04
N VAL A 65 11.95 1.80 0.73
CA VAL A 65 11.12 0.91 1.56
C VAL A 65 11.41 1.14 3.03
N PHE A 66 10.38 1.47 3.80
CA PHE A 66 10.48 1.72 5.24
C PHE A 66 9.66 0.67 6.00
N LYS A 67 10.33 -0.18 6.78
CA LYS A 67 9.66 -1.12 7.68
C LYS A 67 9.30 -0.40 8.98
N ILE A 68 8.03 -0.40 9.35
CA ILE A 68 7.50 0.26 10.56
C ILE A 68 6.59 -0.69 11.34
N PRO A 69 6.35 -0.45 12.64
CA PRO A 69 5.31 -1.16 13.38
C PRO A 69 3.96 -1.01 12.68
N HIS A 70 3.20 -2.11 12.60
CA HIS A 70 1.86 -2.13 12.01
C HIS A 70 0.82 -1.68 13.04
N THR A 71 0.92 -0.42 13.44
CA THR A 71 -0.03 0.25 14.33
C THR A 71 -0.48 1.56 13.70
N GLU A 72 -1.70 1.99 14.00
CA GLU A 72 -2.22 3.27 13.54
C GLU A 72 -1.32 4.44 13.96
N ILE A 73 -0.79 4.39 15.19
CA ILE A 73 0.13 5.40 15.73
C ILE A 73 1.40 5.47 14.88
N ALA A 74 2.07 4.34 14.64
CA ALA A 74 3.33 4.33 13.89
C ALA A 74 3.15 4.75 12.43
N ILE A 75 2.04 4.37 11.80
CA ILE A 75 1.71 4.80 10.44
C ILE A 75 1.47 6.32 10.41
N ASN A 76 0.68 6.86 11.34
CA ASN A 76 0.43 8.29 11.44
C ASN A 76 1.72 9.08 11.69
N GLU A 77 2.56 8.63 12.62
CA GLU A 77 3.86 9.24 12.88
C GLU A 77 4.77 9.22 11.64
N PHE A 78 4.77 8.12 10.89
CA PHE A 78 5.54 8.02 9.65
C PHE A 78 5.10 9.09 8.65
N TYR A 79 3.79 9.23 8.40
CA TYR A 79 3.28 10.24 7.47
C TYR A 79 3.55 11.67 7.95
N GLN A 80 3.52 11.93 9.25
CA GLN A 80 3.90 13.24 9.82
C GLN A 80 5.38 13.55 9.60
N LYS A 81 6.26 12.58 9.82
CA LYS A 81 7.73 12.71 9.67
C LYS A 81 8.22 12.53 8.22
N MET A 82 7.35 12.12 7.30
CA MET A 82 7.72 11.75 5.93
C MET A 82 8.52 12.83 5.20
N LYS A 83 8.14 14.12 5.32
CA LYS A 83 8.89 15.22 4.69
C LYS A 83 10.33 15.29 5.21
N GLN A 84 10.52 15.14 6.51
CA GLN A 84 11.84 15.15 7.14
C GLN A 84 12.66 13.96 6.66
N ILE A 85 12.08 12.75 6.65
CA ILE A 85 12.72 11.52 6.18
C ILE A 85 13.18 11.67 4.73
N ILE A 86 12.33 12.20 3.84
CA ILE A 86 12.66 12.43 2.43
C ILE A 86 13.85 13.39 2.31
N CYS A 87 13.86 14.47 3.08
CA CYS A 87 14.93 15.48 3.07
C CYS A 87 16.26 14.90 3.57
N GLU A 88 16.26 14.27 4.75
CA GLU A 88 17.47 13.70 5.39
C GLU A 88 18.10 12.59 4.54
N LYS A 89 17.26 11.76 3.90
CA LYS A 89 17.70 10.68 3.02
C LYS A 89 17.96 11.13 1.58
N GLN A 90 17.75 12.42 1.27
CA GLN A 90 17.93 13.01 -0.07
C GLN A 90 17.19 12.23 -1.16
N LEU A 91 15.97 11.79 -0.85
CA LEU A 91 15.17 10.98 -1.78
C LEU A 91 14.59 11.86 -2.89
N LYS A 92 14.85 11.47 -4.15
CA LYS A 92 14.20 12.06 -5.32
C LYS A 92 12.86 11.40 -5.55
N VAL A 93 11.82 11.92 -4.92
CA VAL A 93 10.47 11.34 -4.93
C VAL A 93 9.75 11.63 -6.25
N LEU A 94 9.19 10.58 -6.85
CA LEU A 94 8.37 10.69 -8.06
C LEU A 94 6.95 11.10 -7.72
N ASN A 95 6.27 11.79 -8.64
CA ASN A 95 4.83 12.07 -8.54
C ASN A 95 4.00 10.79 -8.85
N LYS A 96 4.11 9.80 -7.98
CA LYS A 96 3.39 8.53 -8.04
C LYS A 96 2.83 8.18 -6.65
N PRO A 97 1.79 7.33 -6.57
CA PRO A 97 1.20 6.95 -5.28
C PRO A 97 2.20 6.30 -4.33
N ILE A 98 2.07 6.64 -3.04
CA ILE A 98 2.72 5.93 -1.94
C ILE A 98 1.95 4.64 -1.68
N ILE A 99 2.68 3.56 -1.38
CA ILE A 99 2.10 2.24 -1.18
C ILE A 99 2.40 1.75 0.24
N GLU A 100 1.35 1.38 0.96
CA GLU A 100 1.44 0.56 2.17
C GLU A 100 1.44 -0.91 1.76
N ARG A 101 2.48 -1.66 2.15
CA ARG A 101 2.65 -3.07 1.80
C ARG A 101 2.56 -3.93 3.04
N TYR A 102 1.60 -4.85 3.00
CA TYR A 102 1.27 -5.78 4.07
C TYR A 102 1.58 -7.20 3.62
N LYS A 103 2.84 -7.61 3.78
CA LYS A 103 3.25 -9.00 3.59
C LYS A 103 2.81 -9.83 4.79
N GLN A 104 2.24 -11.00 4.57
CA GLN A 104 1.67 -11.80 5.65
C GLN A 104 2.71 -12.12 6.74
N GLU A 105 3.96 -12.43 6.35
CA GLU A 105 5.06 -12.72 7.28
C GLU A 105 5.48 -11.51 8.14
N LEU A 106 5.44 -10.29 7.60
CA LEU A 106 5.74 -9.08 8.37
C LEU A 106 4.59 -8.71 9.30
N VAL A 107 3.35 -8.85 8.81
CA VAL A 107 2.15 -8.57 9.60
C VAL A 107 2.07 -9.50 10.80
N SER A 108 2.41 -10.79 10.65
CA SER A 108 2.47 -11.73 11.79
C SER A 108 3.52 -11.35 12.83
N LEU A 109 4.53 -10.58 12.44
CA LEU A 109 5.56 -10.05 13.33
C LEU A 109 5.23 -8.63 13.85
N GLY A 110 4.04 -8.09 13.54
CA GLY A 110 3.62 -6.76 13.95
C GLY A 110 4.23 -5.62 13.12
N TYR A 111 4.66 -5.87 11.89
CA TYR A 111 5.25 -4.86 10.99
C TYR A 111 4.50 -4.73 9.66
N CYS A 112 4.60 -3.54 9.07
CA CYS A 112 4.24 -3.27 7.67
C CYS A 112 5.35 -2.45 7.00
N GLU A 113 5.22 -2.22 5.70
CA GLU A 113 6.18 -1.42 4.94
C GLU A 113 5.48 -0.23 4.28
N ILE A 114 6.12 0.95 4.28
CA ILE A 114 5.73 2.11 3.47
C ILE A 114 6.72 2.24 2.31
N LEU A 115 6.21 2.32 1.09
CA LEU A 115 6.97 2.37 -0.15
C LEU A 115 6.78 3.76 -0.78
N ILE A 116 7.86 4.54 -0.81
CA ILE A 116 7.90 5.87 -1.43
C ILE A 116 8.54 5.73 -2.83
N PRO A 117 7.85 6.10 -3.93
CA PRO A 117 8.40 5.96 -5.27
C PRO A 117 9.53 6.98 -5.53
N ILE A 118 10.64 6.52 -6.11
CA ILE A 118 11.85 7.32 -6.35
C ILE A 118 12.47 7.08 -7.75
N GLU A 119 13.33 8.00 -8.19
CA GLU A 119 14.16 7.90 -9.41
C GLU A 119 15.24 6.78 -9.36
#